data_AF-A0A7K2J9E3-F1
#
_entry.id   AF-A0A7K2J9E3-F1
#
_cell.length_a   1.000
_cell.length_b   1.000
_cell.length_c   1.000
_cell.angle_alpha   90.00
_cell.angle_beta   90.00
_cell.angle_gamma   90.00
#
_symmetry.space_group_name_H-M   'P 1'
#
loop_
_entity.id
_entity.type
_entity.pdbx_description
1 polymer ?
#
loop_
_entity_poly.entity_id
_entity_poly.type
_entity_poly.pdbx_seq_one_letter_code
_entity_poly.pdbx_strand_id
1 'polypeptide(L)'
;MPVSVQETVHLDRTGRTTRHTVTQVVRATHDGADHVTAHLNVDEPPSPPMTASAQCGVLLDQRCVPALGLTTLRIGFGRPLARGESTVVAYTVDLGPHGHRTTHHERALPLHVRHYFLHVVFHPEALPASVYGYYRAHDGAPRADIRTLPLSGSGTAHILPADAAAGVHGIFWKWPDASA
;
A
#
# COMPACT_ATOMS: atom_id res chain seq x y z
N MET A 1 -0.08 -16.13 -4.02
CA MET A 1 -1.05 -15.06 -4.35
C MET A 1 -1.68 -14.53 -3.07
N PRO A 2 -1.93 -13.21 -2.96
CA PRO A 2 -2.60 -12.64 -1.78
C PRO A 2 -4.06 -13.11 -1.70
N VAL A 3 -4.48 -13.48 -0.50
CA VAL A 3 -5.88 -13.84 -0.16
C VAL A 3 -6.53 -12.74 0.66
N SER A 4 -5.74 -12.13 1.55
CA SER A 4 -6.12 -10.99 2.37
C SER A 4 -4.95 -10.02 2.41
N VAL A 5 -5.25 -8.73 2.36
CA VAL A 5 -4.29 -7.65 2.42
C VAL A 5 -4.84 -6.56 3.33
N GLN A 6 -4.07 -6.19 4.33
CA GLN A 6 -4.30 -5.03 5.17
C GLN A 6 -3.07 -4.14 5.07
N GLU A 7 -3.30 -2.85 4.84
CA GLU A 7 -2.23 -1.87 4.86
C GLU A 7 -2.62 -0.57 5.54
N THR A 8 -1.62 0.05 6.14
CA THR A 8 -1.73 1.34 6.77
C THR A 8 -0.61 2.23 6.28
N VAL A 9 -0.95 3.44 5.84
CA VAL A 9 0.01 4.49 5.52
C VAL A 9 -0.10 5.65 6.50
N HIS A 10 1.04 6.15 6.94
CA HIS A 10 1.13 7.28 7.85
C HIS A 10 1.69 8.50 7.12
N LEU A 11 0.99 9.63 7.24
CA LEU A 11 1.45 10.92 6.77
C LEU A 11 2.05 11.74 7.92
N ASP A 12 3.09 12.51 7.62
CA ASP A 12 3.66 13.48 8.56
C ASP A 12 2.96 14.85 8.52
N ARG A 13 3.45 15.80 9.33
CA ARG A 13 2.92 17.17 9.41
C ARG A 13 3.03 17.97 8.10
N THR A 14 3.84 17.50 7.15
CA THR A 14 3.96 18.12 5.82
C THR A 14 3.08 17.43 4.78
N GLY A 15 2.35 16.38 5.18
CA GLY A 15 1.50 15.57 4.33
C GLY A 15 2.29 14.60 3.46
N ARG A 16 3.50 14.20 3.85
CA ARG A 16 4.32 13.18 3.16
C ARG A 16 4.08 11.81 3.77
N THR A 17 4.08 10.77 2.95
CA THR A 17 4.05 9.38 3.44
C THR A 17 5.39 9.05 4.10
N THR A 18 5.37 8.69 5.39
CA THR A 18 6.58 8.35 6.15
C THR A 18 6.71 6.88 6.43
N ARG A 19 5.57 6.18 6.59
CA ARG A 19 5.53 4.75 6.87
C ARG A 19 4.41 4.07 6.11
N HIS A 20 4.71 2.90 5.57
CA HIS A 20 3.76 1.97 4.96
C HIS A 20 3.92 0.60 5.60
N THR A 21 2.90 0.14 6.31
CA THR A 21 2.86 -1.18 6.93
C THR A 21 1.88 -2.05 6.17
N VAL A 22 2.27 -3.28 5.86
CA VAL A 22 1.46 -4.24 5.13
C VAL A 22 1.48 -5.58 5.85
N THR A 23 0.29 -6.15 6.05
CA THR A 23 0.10 -7.54 6.46
C THR A 23 -0.74 -8.24 5.41
N GLN A 24 -0.25 -9.36 4.90
CA GLN A 24 -0.97 -10.15 3.90
C GLN A 24 -0.93 -11.64 4.23
N VAL A 25 -2.07 -12.29 4.03
CA VAL A 25 -2.13 -13.75 3.96
C VAL A 25 -1.95 -14.12 2.50
N VAL A 26 -0.94 -14.91 2.20
CA VAL A 26 -0.69 -15.42 0.85
C VAL A 26 -0.96 -16.92 0.81
N ARG A 27 -1.47 -17.40 -0.33
CA ARG A 27 -1.67 -18.83 -0.62
C ARG A 27 -0.83 -19.24 -1.83
N ALA A 28 -0.13 -20.35 -1.71
CA ALA A 28 0.65 -20.93 -2.78
C ALA A 28 -0.26 -21.51 -3.87
N THR A 29 0.02 -21.20 -5.13
CA THR A 29 -0.73 -21.73 -6.30
C THR A 29 -0.03 -22.89 -6.98
N HIS A 30 1.24 -23.12 -6.65
CA HIS A 30 2.05 -24.24 -7.08
C HIS A 30 2.94 -24.68 -5.90
N ASP A 31 3.45 -25.90 -5.97
CA ASP A 31 4.42 -26.40 -4.99
C ASP A 31 5.75 -25.63 -5.12
N GLY A 32 6.46 -25.51 -4.01
CA GLY A 32 7.78 -24.89 -3.98
C GLY A 32 7.75 -23.36 -3.89
N ALA A 33 6.58 -22.73 -3.82
CA ALA A 33 6.49 -21.28 -3.62
C ALA A 33 7.13 -20.91 -2.27
N ASP A 34 8.14 -20.04 -2.30
CA ASP A 34 9.00 -19.77 -1.14
C ASP A 34 9.11 -18.27 -0.79
N HIS A 35 8.55 -17.38 -1.62
CA HIS A 35 8.52 -15.95 -1.37
C HIS A 35 7.32 -15.24 -2.02
N VAL A 36 7.11 -14.00 -1.61
CA VAL A 36 6.27 -13.03 -2.31
C VAL A 36 7.12 -11.82 -2.70
N THR A 37 6.83 -11.26 -3.87
CA THR A 37 7.40 -9.98 -4.30
C THR A 37 6.35 -8.89 -4.14
N ALA A 38 6.63 -7.92 -3.27
CA ALA A 38 5.82 -6.72 -3.12
C ALA A 38 6.36 -5.61 -4.02
N HIS A 39 5.45 -4.91 -4.69
CA HIS A 39 5.75 -3.76 -5.54
C HIS A 39 5.27 -2.49 -4.83
N LEU A 40 6.18 -1.54 -4.63
CA LEU A 40 5.89 -0.23 -4.07
C LEU A 40 6.19 0.82 -5.11
N ASN A 41 5.17 1.57 -5.50
CA ASN A 41 5.35 2.73 -6.35
C ASN A 41 5.95 3.86 -5.50
N VAL A 42 7.00 4.47 -6.03
CA VAL A 42 7.74 5.53 -5.37
C VAL A 42 7.94 6.62 -6.42
N ASP A 43 7.25 7.75 -6.23
CA ASP A 43 7.26 8.87 -7.19
C ASP A 43 8.67 9.43 -7.42
N GLU A 44 9.51 9.43 -6.38
CA GLU A 44 10.90 9.87 -6.43
C GLU A 44 11.78 8.92 -5.62
N PRO A 45 12.97 8.51 -6.11
CA PRO A 45 13.88 7.68 -5.35
C PRO A 45 14.23 8.35 -4.00
N PRO A 46 13.93 7.72 -2.85
CA PRO A 46 14.15 8.32 -1.54
C PRO A 46 15.65 8.47 -1.28
N SER A 47 16.05 9.59 -0.69
CA SER A 47 17.44 9.89 -0.32
C SER A 47 17.47 10.48 1.09
N PRO A 48 17.85 9.77 2.18
CA PRO A 48 18.44 8.43 2.20
C PRO A 48 17.47 7.35 1.73
N PRO A 49 18.00 6.19 1.29
CA PRO A 49 17.17 5.12 0.76
C PRO A 49 16.14 4.67 1.80
N MET A 50 14.92 4.48 1.33
CA MET A 50 13.84 3.79 2.04
C MET A 50 14.36 2.51 2.69
N THR A 51 13.95 2.24 3.92
CA THR A 51 14.29 1.01 4.63
C THR A 51 13.06 0.12 4.72
N ALA A 52 13.26 -1.18 4.50
CA ALA A 52 12.24 -2.19 4.69
C ALA A 52 12.64 -3.16 5.82
N SER A 53 11.65 -3.59 6.60
CA SER A 53 11.81 -4.62 7.61
C SER A 53 10.64 -5.60 7.55
N ALA A 54 10.92 -6.90 7.64
CA ALA A 54 9.89 -7.93 7.71
C ALA A 54 9.60 -8.29 9.17
N GLN A 55 8.34 -8.16 9.60
CA GLN A 55 7.87 -8.64 10.90
C GLN A 55 7.41 -10.10 10.83
N CYS A 56 6.97 -10.57 9.65
CA CYS A 56 6.68 -11.98 9.38
C CYS A 56 7.22 -12.36 8.00
N GLY A 57 8.04 -13.40 7.95
CA GLY A 57 8.86 -13.76 6.79
C GLY A 57 10.31 -13.24 6.93
N VAL A 58 11.09 -13.39 5.86
CA VAL A 58 12.49 -12.95 5.80
C VAL A 58 12.68 -12.03 4.62
N LEU A 59 13.15 -10.80 4.83
CA LEU A 59 13.49 -9.91 3.72
C LEU A 59 14.72 -10.48 3.00
N LEU A 60 14.52 -11.01 1.79
CA LEU A 60 15.56 -11.65 0.98
C LEU A 60 16.26 -10.65 0.06
N ASP A 61 15.53 -9.67 -0.45
CA ASP A 61 16.04 -8.67 -1.39
C ASP A 61 15.19 -7.40 -1.32
N GLN A 62 15.85 -6.25 -1.52
CA GLN A 62 15.22 -4.95 -1.71
C GLN A 62 15.91 -4.29 -2.90
N ARG A 63 15.14 -4.03 -3.96
CA ARG A 63 15.66 -3.44 -5.19
C ARG A 63 14.88 -2.19 -5.57
N CYS A 64 15.59 -1.08 -5.66
CA CYS A 64 15.07 0.15 -6.25
C CYS A 64 15.31 0.14 -7.76
N VAL A 65 14.28 0.48 -8.53
CA VAL A 65 14.34 0.63 -9.99
C VAL A 65 13.84 2.04 -10.34
N PRO A 66 14.70 3.07 -10.19
CA PRO A 66 14.29 4.48 -10.33
C PRO A 66 13.68 4.80 -11.69
N ALA A 67 14.18 4.18 -12.76
CA ALA A 67 13.65 4.36 -14.12
C ALA A 67 12.17 3.96 -14.28
N LEU A 68 11.64 3.16 -13.34
CA LEU A 68 10.25 2.72 -13.31
C LEU A 68 9.47 3.30 -12.12
N GLY A 69 10.08 4.18 -11.30
CA GLY A 69 9.45 4.67 -10.07
C GLY A 69 9.03 3.54 -9.13
N LEU A 70 9.81 2.45 -9.08
CA LEU A 70 9.39 1.21 -8.42
C LEU A 70 10.46 0.74 -7.42
N THR A 71 10.02 0.33 -6.25
CA THR A 71 10.82 -0.50 -5.33
C THR A 71 10.17 -1.86 -5.17
N THR A 72 10.97 -2.92 -5.28
CA THR A 72 10.50 -4.30 -5.06
C THR A 72 11.09 -4.85 -3.78
N LEU A 73 10.27 -5.50 -2.97
CA LEU A 73 10.69 -6.25 -1.79
C LEU A 73 10.41 -7.73 -2.01
N ARG A 74 11.43 -8.57 -1.89
CA ARG A 74 11.27 -10.02 -1.93
C ARG A 74 11.28 -10.55 -0.51
N ILE A 75 10.14 -11.07 -0.05
CA ILE A 75 9.97 -11.56 1.32
C ILE A 75 9.76 -13.06 1.28
N GLY A 76 10.74 -13.80 1.78
CA GLY A 76 10.75 -15.24 1.88
C GLY A 76 9.84 -15.75 3.00
N PHE A 77 9.26 -16.93 2.81
CA PHE A 77 8.40 -17.62 3.75
C PHE A 77 9.17 -18.43 4.80
N GLY A 78 10.50 -18.50 4.67
CA GLY A 78 11.38 -19.32 5.52
C GLY A 78 11.42 -20.81 5.12
N ARG A 79 10.48 -21.26 4.29
CA ARG A 79 10.46 -22.58 3.65
C ARG A 79 9.62 -22.55 2.38
N PRO A 80 9.79 -23.55 1.48
CA PRO A 80 8.85 -23.78 0.41
C PRO A 80 7.47 -24.18 0.96
N LEU A 81 6.41 -23.72 0.30
CA LEU A 81 5.02 -24.07 0.58
C LEU A 81 4.52 -25.12 -0.43
N ALA A 82 3.64 -26.00 0.02
CA ALA A 82 2.86 -26.86 -0.87
C ALA A 82 1.71 -26.07 -1.52
N ARG A 83 1.23 -26.51 -2.68
CA ARG A 83 0.07 -25.92 -3.36
C ARG A 83 -1.13 -25.89 -2.42
N GLY A 84 -1.77 -24.72 -2.30
CA GLY A 84 -2.93 -24.49 -1.45
C GLY A 84 -2.60 -24.10 0.00
N GLU A 85 -1.36 -24.33 0.45
CA GLU A 85 -0.89 -23.86 1.74
C GLU A 85 -0.83 -22.33 1.81
N SER A 86 -1.04 -21.78 3.00
CA SER A 86 -0.99 -20.34 3.24
C SER A 86 -0.02 -19.96 4.34
N THR A 87 0.54 -18.76 4.23
CA THR A 87 1.39 -18.14 5.25
C THR A 87 1.10 -16.65 5.38
N VAL A 88 1.52 -16.06 6.48
CA VAL A 88 1.45 -14.62 6.73
C VAL A 88 2.77 -13.98 6.34
N VAL A 89 2.69 -12.87 5.61
CA VAL A 89 3.81 -11.98 5.35
C VAL A 89 3.45 -10.61 5.90
N ALA A 90 4.32 -10.05 6.74
CA ALA A 90 4.14 -8.73 7.31
C ALA A 90 5.44 -7.94 7.18
N TYR A 91 5.35 -6.73 6.65
CA TYR A 91 6.50 -5.86 6.46
C TYR A 91 6.14 -4.40 6.69
N THR A 92 7.14 -3.62 7.07
CA THR A 92 7.06 -2.18 7.20
C THR A 92 8.14 -1.54 6.34
N VAL A 93 7.74 -0.48 5.67
CA VAL A 93 8.58 0.37 4.86
C VAL A 93 8.59 1.75 5.47
N ASP A 94 9.76 2.25 5.86
CA ASP A 94 9.96 3.63 6.26
C ASP A 94 10.54 4.39 5.05
N LEU A 95 9.79 5.37 4.55
CA LEU A 95 10.10 6.08 3.30
C LEU A 95 11.12 7.22 3.48
N GLY A 96 11.55 7.47 4.72
CA GLY A 96 12.46 8.56 5.07
C GLY A 96 11.81 9.95 5.04
N PRO A 97 12.54 11.02 5.35
CA PRO A 97 11.98 12.38 5.46
C PRO A 97 11.80 13.10 4.11
N HIS A 98 12.12 12.44 3.00
CA HIS A 98 12.14 13.04 1.65
C HIS A 98 10.88 12.68 0.86
N GLY A 99 10.63 13.42 -0.22
CA GLY A 99 9.45 13.28 -1.06
C GLY A 99 8.52 14.48 -1.00
N HIS A 100 7.46 14.43 -1.81
CA HIS A 100 6.49 15.51 -1.94
C HIS A 100 5.27 15.28 -1.06
N ARG A 101 4.54 16.37 -0.77
CA ARG A 101 3.22 16.29 -0.12
C ARG A 101 2.32 15.41 -0.99
N THR A 102 1.90 14.28 -0.47
CA THR A 102 1.09 13.32 -1.23
C THR A 102 -0.37 13.72 -1.22
N THR A 103 -1.11 13.33 -2.26
CA THR A 103 -2.54 13.62 -2.41
C THR A 103 -3.37 12.35 -2.53
N HIS A 104 -2.71 11.19 -2.56
CA HIS A 104 -3.36 9.90 -2.64
C HIS A 104 -2.40 8.79 -2.18
N HIS A 105 -2.99 7.63 -1.91
CA HIS A 105 -2.31 6.35 -1.81
C HIS A 105 -3.19 5.29 -2.47
N GLU A 106 -2.57 4.36 -3.17
CA GLU A 106 -3.29 3.31 -3.90
C GLU A 106 -2.53 2.01 -3.95
N ARG A 107 -3.26 0.93 -4.22
CA ARG A 107 -2.69 -0.39 -4.46
C ARG A 107 -3.29 -1.04 -5.68
N ALA A 108 -2.40 -1.52 -6.55
CA ALA A 108 -2.77 -2.46 -7.59
C ALA A 108 -2.93 -3.87 -6.99
N LEU A 109 -4.12 -4.43 -7.15
CA LEU A 109 -4.43 -5.82 -6.89
C LEU A 109 -4.44 -6.54 -8.25
N PRO A 110 -3.43 -7.36 -8.57
CA PRO A 110 -3.34 -8.03 -9.87
C PRO A 110 -4.43 -9.10 -10.06
N LEU A 111 -5.08 -9.50 -8.97
CA LEU A 111 -6.11 -10.52 -8.91
C LEU A 111 -7.14 -10.13 -7.86
N HIS A 112 -8.28 -10.80 -7.89
CA HIS A 112 -9.28 -10.74 -6.83
C HIS A 112 -8.66 -11.08 -5.46
N VAL A 113 -8.95 -10.25 -4.45
CA VAL A 113 -8.55 -10.46 -3.05
C VAL A 113 -9.81 -10.51 -2.21
N ARG A 114 -9.94 -11.49 -1.31
CA ARG A 114 -11.16 -11.66 -0.51
C ARG A 114 -11.37 -10.53 0.49
N HIS A 115 -10.28 -10.06 1.08
CA HIS A 115 -10.29 -8.98 2.04
C HIS A 115 -9.18 -7.99 1.70
N TYR A 116 -9.55 -6.79 1.30
CA TYR A 116 -8.61 -5.68 1.12
C TYR A 116 -9.00 -4.52 2.02
N PHE A 117 -8.10 -4.13 2.90
CA PHE A 117 -8.26 -2.99 3.80
C PHE A 117 -7.11 -2.01 3.58
N LEU A 118 -7.45 -0.76 3.26
CA LEU A 118 -6.51 0.34 3.14
C LEU A 118 -6.89 1.42 4.14
N HIS A 119 -5.93 1.79 4.99
CA HIS A 119 -6.06 2.80 6.03
C HIS A 119 -5.01 3.89 5.86
N VAL A 120 -5.46 5.15 5.91
CA VAL A 120 -4.60 6.33 5.85
C VAL A 120 -4.71 7.06 7.18
N VAL A 121 -3.56 7.30 7.80
CA VAL A 121 -3.42 8.01 9.07
C VAL A 121 -2.77 9.37 8.79
N PHE A 122 -3.53 10.44 8.97
CA PHE A 122 -3.05 11.81 8.80
C PHE A 122 -2.39 12.30 10.08
N HIS A 123 -1.40 13.18 9.96
CA HIS A 123 -0.84 13.87 11.11
C HIS A 123 -1.89 14.81 11.72
N PRO A 124 -2.00 14.92 13.06
CA PRO A 124 -3.03 15.73 13.72
C PRO A 124 -2.97 17.22 13.36
N GLU A 125 -1.79 17.74 13.02
CA GLU A 125 -1.59 19.14 12.58
C GLU A 125 -1.73 19.34 11.06
N ALA A 126 -1.95 18.28 10.30
CA ALA A 126 -2.06 18.33 8.83
C ALA A 126 -3.21 17.46 8.35
N LEU A 127 -4.43 17.94 8.59
CA LEU A 127 -5.66 17.25 8.16
C LEU A 127 -6.10 17.70 6.76
N PRO A 128 -6.66 16.79 5.95
CA PRO A 128 -7.20 17.12 4.64
C PRO A 128 -8.54 17.86 4.77
N ALA A 129 -8.88 18.69 3.78
CA ALA A 129 -10.19 19.33 3.69
C ALA A 129 -11.27 18.36 3.22
N SER A 130 -10.91 17.37 2.39
CA SER A 130 -11.82 16.30 1.96
C SER A 130 -11.05 15.05 1.57
N VAL A 131 -11.67 13.88 1.74
CA VAL A 131 -11.09 12.56 1.46
C VAL A 131 -12.08 11.75 0.64
N TYR A 132 -11.58 10.97 -0.31
CA TYR A 132 -12.37 10.21 -1.25
C TYR A 132 -11.74 8.83 -1.50
N GLY A 133 -12.57 7.81 -1.60
CA GLY A 133 -12.18 6.48 -2.08
C GLY A 133 -12.51 6.34 -3.56
N TYR A 134 -11.74 5.53 -4.28
CA TYR A 134 -11.96 5.25 -5.71
C TYR A 134 -11.45 3.87 -6.11
N TYR A 135 -11.86 3.46 -7.31
CA TYR A 135 -11.36 2.27 -8.00
C TYR A 135 -10.93 2.61 -9.43
N ARG A 136 -9.97 1.87 -9.99
CA ARG A 136 -9.63 1.86 -11.43
C ARG A 136 -9.56 0.42 -11.93
N ALA A 137 -10.09 0.16 -13.12
CA ALA A 137 -10.06 -1.18 -13.72
C ALA A 137 -8.63 -1.70 -13.97
N HIS A 138 -7.73 -0.81 -14.36
CA HIS A 138 -6.31 -1.07 -14.54
C HIS A 138 -5.51 0.22 -14.30
N ASP A 139 -4.19 0.11 -14.35
CA ASP A 139 -3.35 1.30 -14.27
C ASP A 139 -3.56 2.22 -15.48
N GLY A 140 -3.63 3.53 -15.24
CA GLY A 140 -3.97 4.54 -16.26
C GLY A 140 -5.46 4.65 -16.63
N ALA A 141 -6.35 3.78 -16.14
CA ALA A 141 -7.80 3.98 -16.34
C ALA A 141 -8.32 5.20 -15.57
N PRO A 142 -9.47 5.80 -15.95
CA PRO A 142 -10.10 6.83 -15.14
C PRO A 142 -10.49 6.31 -13.74
N ARG A 143 -10.52 7.20 -12.74
CA ARG A 143 -11.10 6.90 -11.44
C ARG A 143 -12.60 6.68 -11.58
N ALA A 144 -13.08 5.53 -11.12
CA ALA A 144 -14.48 5.16 -10.99
C ALA A 144 -14.87 5.04 -9.51
N ASP A 145 -16.18 4.92 -9.25
CA ASP A 145 -16.76 4.71 -7.92
C ASP A 145 -16.26 5.70 -6.85
N ILE A 146 -16.04 6.95 -7.27
CA ILE A 146 -15.55 8.00 -6.39
C ILE A 146 -16.61 8.28 -5.33
N ARG A 147 -16.23 8.15 -4.06
CA ARG A 147 -17.11 8.43 -2.92
C ARG A 147 -16.37 9.19 -1.85
N THR A 148 -17.05 10.13 -1.20
CA THR A 148 -16.53 10.81 -0.02
C THR A 148 -16.33 9.81 1.12
N LEU A 149 -15.19 9.89 1.80
CA LEU A 149 -14.90 9.11 2.99
C LEU A 149 -14.93 10.03 4.23
N PRO A 150 -15.57 9.61 5.33
CA PRO A 150 -15.50 10.37 6.56
C PRO A 150 -14.08 10.33 7.12
N LEU A 151 -13.59 11.50 7.56
CA LEU A 151 -12.42 11.57 8.40
C LEU A 151 -12.86 11.28 9.85
N SER A 152 -12.28 10.24 10.45
CA SER A 152 -12.55 9.90 11.86
C SER A 152 -12.00 10.96 12.82
N GLY A 153 -12.49 10.98 14.06
CA GLY A 153 -11.98 11.88 15.11
C GLY A 153 -10.50 11.67 15.46
N SER A 154 -9.91 10.53 15.09
CA SER A 154 -8.48 10.25 15.21
C SER A 154 -7.66 10.70 13.99
N GLY A 155 -8.27 11.43 13.03
CA GLY A 155 -7.58 11.92 11.84
C GLY A 155 -7.25 10.82 10.84
N THR A 156 -8.11 9.82 10.69
CA THR A 156 -7.87 8.69 9.78
C THR A 156 -9.03 8.42 8.84
N ALA A 157 -8.75 7.87 7.67
CA ALA A 157 -9.75 7.43 6.69
C ALA A 157 -9.39 6.05 6.15
N HIS A 158 -10.38 5.26 5.73
CA HIS A 158 -10.14 3.91 5.22
C HIS A 158 -11.14 3.49 4.15
N ILE A 159 -10.77 2.45 3.39
CA ILE A 159 -11.69 1.69 2.54
C ILE A 159 -11.59 0.21 2.90
N LEU A 160 -12.74 -0.46 2.81
CA LEU A 160 -12.90 -1.90 2.91
C LEU A 160 -13.91 -2.31 1.83
N PRO A 161 -13.50 -2.50 0.57
CA PRO A 161 -14.41 -2.96 -0.47
C PRO A 161 -15.03 -4.30 -0.08
N ALA A 162 -16.35 -4.44 -0.27
CA ALA A 162 -17.05 -5.71 0.00
C ALA A 162 -16.59 -6.83 -0.94
N ASP A 163 -16.18 -6.45 -2.15
CA ASP A 163 -15.57 -7.34 -3.15
C ASP A 163 -14.35 -6.64 -3.78
N ALA A 164 -13.14 -7.03 -3.39
CA ALA A 164 -11.93 -6.39 -3.90
C ALA A 164 -11.50 -7.05 -5.22
N ALA A 165 -12.15 -6.60 -6.30
CA ALA A 165 -11.82 -6.99 -7.66
C ALA A 165 -10.37 -6.65 -8.04
N ALA A 166 -9.84 -7.36 -9.04
CA ALA A 166 -8.58 -6.99 -9.67
C ALA A 166 -8.67 -5.55 -10.22
N GLY A 167 -7.58 -4.78 -10.11
CA GLY A 167 -7.53 -3.37 -10.48
C GLY A 167 -6.79 -2.54 -9.44
N VAL A 168 -7.02 -1.22 -9.42
CA VAL A 168 -6.36 -0.29 -8.50
C VAL A 168 -7.39 0.25 -7.52
N HIS A 169 -7.15 0.07 -6.23
CA HIS A 169 -7.99 0.61 -5.16
C HIS A 169 -7.22 1.71 -4.44
N GLY A 170 -7.84 2.87 -4.26
CA GLY A 170 -7.13 4.01 -3.70
C GLY A 170 -8.00 4.93 -2.85
N ILE A 171 -7.28 5.77 -2.11
CA ILE A 171 -7.83 6.90 -1.37
C ILE A 171 -7.08 8.14 -1.86
N PHE A 172 -7.79 9.20 -2.23
CA PHE A 172 -7.20 10.50 -2.49
C PHE A 172 -7.83 11.56 -1.59
N TRP A 173 -7.13 12.67 -1.40
CA TRP A 173 -7.57 13.76 -0.55
C TRP A 173 -7.18 15.11 -1.14
N LYS A 174 -7.91 16.14 -0.74
CA LYS A 174 -7.60 17.53 -1.04
C LYS A 174 -7.11 18.21 0.22
N TRP A 175 -5.96 18.86 0.12
CA TRP A 175 -5.45 19.71 1.19
C TRP A 175 -6.20 21.03 1.24
N PRO A 176 -6.29 21.69 2.41
CA PRO A 176 -6.96 22.99 2.53
C PRO A 176 -6.42 24.07 1.57
N ASP A 177 -5.14 24.01 1.24
CA ASP A 177 -4.44 25.04 0.44
C ASP A 177 -4.40 24.73 -1.07
N ALA A 178 -4.95 23.58 -1.49
CA ALA A 178 -5.02 23.24 -2.91
C ALA A 178 -6.23 23.97 -3.51
N SER A 179 -5.97 25.13 -4.13
CA SER A 179 -6.97 25.87 -4.90
C SER A 179 -7.67 24.95 -5.90
N ALA A 180 -8.99 25.07 -5.98
CA ALA A 180 -9.86 24.34 -6.90
C ALA A 180 -9.51 24.57 -8.38
#